data_AF-F5XIL4-F1
#
_entry.id   AF-F5XIL4-F1
#
_cell.length_a   1.000
_cell.length_b   1.000
_cell.length_c   1.000
_cell.angle_alpha   90.00
_cell.angle_beta   90.00
_cell.angle_gamma   90.00
#
_symmetry.space_group_name_H-M   'P 1'
#
loop_
_entity.id
_entity.type
_entity.pdbx_description
1 polymer ?
#
loop_
_entity_poly.entity_id
_entity_poly.type
_entity_poly.pdbx_seq_one_letter_code
_entity_poly.pdbx_strand_id
1 'polypeptide(L)'
;MTGTDRLQISDEMTESGAAAASVLASRTVGWVLLVAGLVGFAAAFVLAVEKYWLLTNPFYTPSCSINATVSCGPVMTSPQAAVFGFPNPYLGIAGFAVVAAIGAMLLAGGRLAGWYAVGLQLGAVAGTVFVGWLMVQSLTVIHALCPYCMAVWAATFATVWYVTLDNLGRVRDRLPARAAGAVEVAHRNHSALLAGWLALVAVLVIIAAWRF
;
A
#
# COMPACT_ATOMS: atom_id res chain seq x y z
N MET A 1 -48.48 -2.19 -22.41
CA MET A 1 -47.02 -2.20 -22.22
C MET A 1 -46.39 -1.91 -23.57
N THR A 2 -46.11 -0.63 -23.80
CA THR A 2 -45.52 -0.10 -25.04
C THR A 2 -44.01 -0.33 -25.03
N GLY A 3 -43.37 -0.46 -26.20
CA GLY A 3 -41.93 -0.74 -26.31
C GLY A 3 -41.02 0.26 -25.58
N THR A 4 -41.51 1.48 -25.34
CA THR A 4 -40.85 2.55 -24.58
C THR A 4 -40.69 2.21 -23.09
N ASP A 5 -41.67 1.56 -22.46
CA ASP A 5 -41.60 1.16 -21.05
C ASP A 5 -40.48 0.14 -20.82
N ARG A 6 -40.27 -0.77 -21.78
CA ARG A 6 -39.25 -1.83 -21.69
C ARG A 6 -37.83 -1.27 -21.81
N LEU A 7 -37.64 -0.21 -22.61
CA LEU A 7 -36.35 0.47 -22.77
C LEU A 7 -35.98 1.30 -21.52
N GLN A 8 -36.95 2.00 -20.92
CA GLN A 8 -36.73 2.76 -19.69
C GLN A 8 -36.37 1.84 -18.51
N ILE A 9 -37.05 0.71 -18.35
CA ILE A 9 -36.73 -0.27 -17.31
C ILE A 9 -35.32 -0.86 -17.50
N SER A 10 -34.88 -1.10 -18.75
CA SER A 10 -33.52 -1.57 -19.01
C SER A 10 -32.45 -0.51 -18.72
N ASP A 11 -32.73 0.77 -18.98
CA ASP A 11 -31.79 1.87 -18.68
C ASP A 11 -31.67 2.10 -17.16
N GLU A 12 -32.79 2.13 -16.43
CA GLU A 12 -32.80 2.28 -14.97
C GLU A 12 -32.09 1.12 -14.26
N MET A 13 -32.27 -0.12 -14.74
CA MET A 13 -31.54 -1.29 -14.23
C MET A 13 -30.03 -1.20 -14.51
N THR A 14 -29.64 -0.62 -15.64
CA THR A 14 -28.22 -0.49 -16.03
C THR A 14 -27.52 0.64 -15.24
N GLU A 15 -28.17 1.78 -15.06
CA GLU A 15 -27.67 2.88 -14.20
C GLU A 15 -27.56 2.46 -12.74
N SER A 16 -28.57 1.76 -12.21
CA SER A 16 -28.56 1.26 -10.83
C SER A 16 -27.42 0.25 -10.59
N GLY A 17 -27.18 -0.65 -11.55
CA GLY A 17 -26.06 -1.60 -11.51
C GLY A 17 -24.69 -0.91 -11.58
N ALA A 18 -24.54 0.10 -12.44
CA ALA A 18 -23.31 0.88 -12.56
C ALA A 18 -23.03 1.72 -11.30
N ALA A 19 -24.06 2.34 -10.72
CA ALA A 19 -23.96 3.09 -9.48
C ALA A 19 -23.57 2.18 -8.31
N ALA A 20 -24.21 1.02 -8.16
CA ALA A 20 -23.88 0.04 -7.12
C ALA A 20 -22.44 -0.48 -7.26
N ALA A 21 -21.99 -0.78 -8.49
CA ALA A 21 -20.62 -1.19 -8.77
C ALA A 21 -19.58 -0.10 -8.42
N SER A 22 -19.88 1.17 -8.74
CA SER A 22 -19.00 2.31 -8.41
C SER A 22 -18.89 2.54 -6.89
N VAL A 23 -19.98 2.33 -6.14
CA VAL A 23 -20.02 2.44 -4.68
C VAL A 23 -19.25 1.28 -4.03
N LEU A 24 -19.40 0.05 -4.52
CA LEU A 24 -18.64 -1.11 -4.04
C LEU A 24 -17.14 -0.96 -4.30
N ALA A 25 -16.75 -0.43 -5.47
CA ALA A 25 -15.36 -0.12 -5.79
C ALA A 25 -14.78 0.95 -4.86
N SER A 26 -15.53 2.03 -4.59
CA SER A 26 -15.14 3.10 -3.69
C SER A 26 -14.96 2.62 -2.23
N ARG A 27 -15.86 1.76 -1.74
CA ARG A 27 -15.74 1.17 -0.39
C ARG A 27 -14.54 0.23 -0.25
N THR A 28 -14.22 -0.52 -1.30
CA THR A 28 -13.07 -1.43 -1.28
C THR A 28 -11.76 -0.65 -1.17
N VAL A 29 -11.59 0.41 -1.97
CA VAL A 29 -10.43 1.31 -1.88
C VAL A 29 -10.35 1.92 -0.47
N GLY A 30 -11.47 2.43 0.07
CA GLY A 30 -11.52 2.98 1.43
C GLY A 30 -11.03 2.00 2.50
N TRP A 31 -11.51 0.75 2.49
CA TRP A 31 -11.06 -0.27 3.43
C TRP A 31 -9.59 -0.64 3.27
N VAL A 32 -9.12 -0.83 2.04
CA VAL A 32 -7.72 -1.18 1.80
C VAL A 32 -6.79 -0.07 2.27
N LEU A 33 -7.08 1.19 1.95
CA LEU A 33 -6.27 2.32 2.40
C LEU A 33 -6.31 2.48 3.91
N LEU A 34 -7.47 2.28 4.55
CA LEU A 34 -7.57 2.35 6.00
C LEU A 34 -6.70 1.26 6.66
N VAL A 35 -6.85 0.00 6.24
CA VAL A 35 -6.12 -1.11 6.82
C VAL A 35 -4.62 -1.01 6.53
N ALA A 36 -4.23 -0.73 5.28
CA ALA A 36 -2.83 -0.55 4.91
C ALA A 36 -2.20 0.63 5.67
N GLY A 37 -2.92 1.76 5.78
CA GLY A 37 -2.50 2.90 6.56
C GLY A 37 -2.31 2.57 8.04
N LEU A 38 -3.26 1.89 8.68
CA LEU A 38 -3.14 1.51 10.10
C LEU A 38 -2.00 0.52 10.35
N VAL A 39 -1.87 -0.51 9.51
CA VAL A 39 -0.78 -1.51 9.63
C VAL A 39 0.58 -0.85 9.41
N GLY A 40 0.72 -0.05 8.35
CA GLY A 40 1.96 0.66 8.05
C GLY A 40 2.32 1.68 9.14
N PHE A 41 1.32 2.41 9.66
CA PHE A 41 1.50 3.35 10.77
C PHE A 41 1.97 2.63 12.03
N ALA A 42 1.31 1.54 12.44
CA ALA A 42 1.69 0.79 13.62
C ALA A 42 3.11 0.23 13.50
N ALA A 43 3.46 -0.37 12.37
CA ALA A 43 4.81 -0.89 12.12
C ALA A 43 5.87 0.22 12.14
N ALA A 44 5.60 1.37 11.50
CA ALA A 44 6.51 2.51 11.49
C ALA A 44 6.65 3.15 12.88
N PHE A 45 5.56 3.25 13.64
CA PHE A 45 5.58 3.77 15.00
C PHE A 45 6.41 2.88 15.92
N VAL A 46 6.20 1.57 15.89
CA VAL A 46 7.01 0.62 16.65
C VAL A 46 8.48 0.73 16.23
N LEU A 47 8.79 0.72 14.93
CA LEU A 47 10.18 0.91 14.46
C LEU A 47 10.83 2.22 14.94
N ALA A 48 10.07 3.30 15.07
CA ALA A 48 10.58 4.56 15.62
C ALA A 48 10.93 4.40 17.11
N VAL A 49 10.06 3.76 17.90
CA VAL A 49 10.28 3.47 19.32
C VAL A 49 11.47 2.52 19.52
N GLU A 50 11.55 1.44 18.74
CA GLU A 50 12.66 0.50 18.74
C GLU A 50 13.99 1.22 18.43
N LYS A 51 13.97 2.17 17.48
CA LYS A 51 15.16 2.95 17.11
C LYS A 51 15.60 3.88 18.23
N TYR A 52 14.64 4.50 18.92
CA TYR A 52 14.92 5.32 20.09
C TYR A 52 15.62 4.50 21.19
N TRP A 53 15.07 3.34 21.55
CA TRP A 53 15.68 2.48 22.57
C TRP A 53 17.09 2.03 22.19
N LEU A 54 17.30 1.65 20.94
CA LEU A 54 18.62 1.26 20.43
C LEU A 54 19.64 2.41 20.49
N LEU A 55 19.21 3.66 20.27
CA LEU A 55 20.07 4.84 20.41
C LEU A 55 20.40 5.15 21.87
N THR A 56 19.50 4.86 22.81
CA THR A 56 19.72 5.07 24.25
C THR A 56 20.51 3.94 24.92
N ASN A 57 20.39 2.71 24.40
CA ASN A 57 21.05 1.52 24.92
C ASN A 57 21.49 0.62 23.75
N PRO A 58 22.79 0.60 23.41
CA PRO A 58 23.32 -0.24 22.34
C PRO A 58 23.14 -1.75 22.54
N PHE A 59 22.88 -2.21 23.78
CA PHE A 59 22.61 -3.61 24.11
C PHE A 59 21.12 -3.97 24.05
N TYR A 60 20.26 -3.01 23.72
CA TYR A 60 18.83 -3.27 23.53
C TYR A 60 18.61 -4.22 22.36
N THR A 61 17.81 -5.26 22.60
CA THR A 61 17.39 -6.20 21.54
C THR A 61 16.00 -5.81 21.07
N PRO A 62 15.83 -5.41 19.80
CA PRO A 62 14.53 -5.01 19.30
C PRO A 62 13.49 -6.12 19.36
N SER A 63 12.21 -5.78 19.58
CA SER A 63 11.13 -6.78 19.68
C SER A 63 10.93 -7.62 18.41
N CYS A 64 11.38 -7.11 17.28
CA CYS A 64 11.33 -7.78 15.98
C CYS A 64 12.61 -8.55 15.61
N SER A 65 13.56 -8.66 16.54
CA SER A 65 14.72 -9.55 16.44
C SER A 65 14.41 -10.90 17.08
N ILE A 66 14.08 -11.89 16.24
CA ILE A 66 13.63 -13.24 16.65
C ILE A 66 14.80 -14.22 16.63
N ASN A 67 15.68 -14.10 15.62
CA ASN A 67 16.87 -14.94 15.47
C ASN A 67 17.94 -14.19 14.65
N ALA A 68 19.05 -14.86 14.31
CA ALA A 68 20.15 -14.24 13.57
C ALA A 68 19.73 -13.70 12.19
N THR A 69 18.86 -14.42 11.49
CA THR A 69 18.36 -14.11 10.14
C THR A 69 17.23 -13.09 10.15
N VAL A 70 16.27 -13.26 11.08
CA VAL A 70 15.13 -12.39 11.31
C VAL A 70 15.48 -11.43 12.43
N SER A 71 16.29 -10.42 12.08
CA SER A 71 16.79 -9.40 13.01
C SER A 71 16.61 -7.99 12.48
N CYS A 72 16.10 -7.12 13.33
CA CYS A 72 15.95 -5.70 13.05
C CYS A 72 17.23 -4.90 13.31
N GLY A 73 18.09 -5.37 14.21
CA GLY A 73 19.31 -4.67 14.64
C GLY A 73 20.17 -4.19 13.46
N PRO A 74 20.67 -5.08 12.58
CA PRO A 74 21.52 -4.70 11.45
C PRO A 74 20.85 -3.71 10.50
N VAL A 75 19.55 -3.86 10.25
CA VAL A 75 18.76 -2.94 9.43
C VAL A 75 18.72 -1.56 10.08
N MET A 76 18.42 -1.51 11.38
CA MET A 76 18.22 -0.27 12.10
C MET A 76 19.52 0.50 12.36
N THR A 77 20.66 -0.17 12.48
CA THR A 77 21.98 0.49 12.62
C THR A 77 22.60 0.89 11.29
N SER A 78 22.03 0.47 10.17
CA SER A 78 22.57 0.79 8.84
C SER A 78 22.41 2.28 8.48
N PRO A 79 23.31 2.86 7.67
CA PRO A 79 23.13 4.20 7.11
C PRO A 79 21.82 4.36 6.32
N GLN A 80 21.37 3.29 5.67
CA GLN A 80 20.12 3.23 4.92
C GLN A 80 18.89 3.48 5.80
N ALA A 81 18.97 3.28 7.11
CA ALA A 81 17.87 3.55 8.05
C ALA A 81 17.65 5.04 8.33
N ALA A 82 18.54 5.93 7.88
CA ALA A 82 18.46 7.37 8.09
C ALA A 82 18.91 8.20 6.87
N VAL A 83 18.40 7.87 5.68
CA VAL A 83 18.83 8.46 4.40
C VAL A 83 18.71 9.99 4.37
N PHE A 84 17.66 10.53 5.01
CA PHE A 84 17.39 11.96 5.04
C PHE A 84 17.97 12.66 6.27
N GLY A 85 18.91 12.02 6.99
CA GLY A 85 19.53 12.55 8.21
C GLY A 85 18.72 12.30 9.48
N PHE A 86 17.56 11.63 9.38
CA PHE A 86 16.74 11.20 10.50
C PHE A 86 16.18 9.79 10.25
N PRO A 87 15.76 9.06 11.30
CA PRO A 87 15.20 7.73 11.14
C PRO A 87 14.03 7.67 10.15
N ASN A 88 14.15 6.84 9.12
CA ASN A 88 13.12 6.64 8.10
C ASN A 88 11.71 6.31 8.66
N PRO A 89 11.55 5.60 9.81
CA PRO A 89 10.22 5.33 10.36
C PRO A 89 9.34 6.57 10.57
N TYR A 90 9.93 7.76 10.78
CA TYR A 90 9.17 9.01 10.88
C TYR A 90 8.43 9.37 9.58
N LEU A 91 9.03 9.09 8.42
CA LEU A 91 8.34 9.24 7.13
C LEU A 91 7.14 8.28 7.03
N GLY A 92 7.32 7.04 7.51
CA GLY A 92 6.26 6.04 7.56
C GLY A 92 5.09 6.50 8.42
N ILE A 93 5.35 6.99 9.64
CA ILE A 93 4.32 7.52 10.55
C ILE A 93 3.49 8.60 9.84
N ALA A 94 4.14 9.60 9.25
CA ALA A 94 3.44 10.69 8.57
C ALA A 94 2.64 10.20 7.35
N GLY A 95 3.29 9.44 6.45
CA GLY A 95 2.68 8.97 5.21
C GLY A 95 1.51 8.03 5.45
N PHE A 96 1.67 7.04 6.33
CA PHE A 96 0.61 6.06 6.62
C PHE A 96 -0.54 6.64 7.44
N ALA A 97 -0.29 7.64 8.30
CA ALA A 97 -1.38 8.38 8.95
C ALA A 97 -2.27 9.09 7.92
N VAL A 98 -1.67 9.75 6.92
CA VAL A 98 -2.41 10.37 5.82
C VAL A 98 -3.21 9.32 5.04
N VAL A 99 -2.60 8.19 4.68
CA VAL A 99 -3.28 7.10 3.96
C VAL A 99 -4.46 6.55 4.77
N ALA A 100 -4.29 6.32 6.07
CA ALA A 100 -5.36 5.85 6.95
C ALA A 100 -6.52 6.87 7.03
N ALA A 101 -6.20 8.16 7.19
CA ALA A 101 -7.19 9.23 7.23
C ALA A 101 -8.00 9.32 5.92
N ILE A 102 -7.34 9.14 4.78
CA ILE A 102 -8.00 9.11 3.46
C ILE A 102 -8.92 7.88 3.36
N GLY A 103 -8.46 6.71 3.78
CA GLY A 103 -9.28 5.50 3.83
C GLY A 103 -10.55 5.69 4.67
N ALA A 104 -10.41 6.26 5.87
CA ALA A 104 -11.54 6.59 6.74
C ALA A 104 -12.50 7.60 6.11
N MET A 105 -11.96 8.66 5.47
CA MET A 105 -12.77 9.66 4.77
C MET A 105 -13.59 9.05 3.62
N LEU A 106 -12.99 8.17 2.82
CA LEU A 106 -13.70 7.46 1.75
C LEU A 106 -14.81 6.56 2.30
N LEU A 107 -14.58 5.86 3.42
CA LEU A 107 -15.59 5.03 4.07
C LEU A 107 -16.74 5.86 4.67
N ALA A 108 -16.47 7.10 5.07
CA ALA A 108 -17.49 8.06 5.50
C ALA A 108 -18.29 8.68 4.34
N GLY A 109 -18.03 8.27 3.08
CA GLY A 109 -18.70 8.81 1.89
C GLY A 109 -18.03 10.08 1.32
N GLY A 110 -16.86 10.46 1.84
CA GLY A 110 -16.06 11.55 1.31
C GLY A 110 -15.51 11.25 -0.09
N ARG A 111 -15.16 12.30 -0.83
CA ARG A 111 -14.59 12.20 -2.18
C ARG A 111 -13.31 13.02 -2.25
N LEU A 112 -12.26 12.45 -2.84
CA LEU A 112 -11.02 13.20 -3.07
C LEU A 112 -11.19 14.16 -4.24
N ALA A 113 -10.77 15.41 -4.03
CA ALA A 113 -10.53 16.35 -5.12
C ALA A 113 -9.44 15.79 -6.06
N GLY A 114 -9.54 16.11 -7.36
CA GLY A 114 -8.63 15.57 -8.37
C GLY A 114 -7.15 15.86 -8.09
N TRP A 115 -6.81 17.08 -7.67
CA TRP A 115 -5.43 17.44 -7.31
C TRP A 115 -4.90 16.64 -6.12
N TYR A 116 -5.77 16.33 -5.15
CA TYR A 116 -5.39 15.58 -3.96
C TYR A 116 -5.17 14.11 -4.29
N ALA A 117 -5.96 13.54 -5.21
CA ALA A 117 -5.74 12.19 -5.73
C ALA A 117 -4.42 12.07 -6.51
N VAL A 118 -4.04 13.10 -7.28
CA VAL A 118 -2.72 13.16 -7.95
C VAL A 118 -1.59 13.26 -6.91
N GLY A 119 -1.73 14.13 -5.91
CA GLY A 119 -0.75 14.23 -4.82
C GLY A 119 -0.56 12.91 -4.08
N LEU A 120 -1.66 12.21 -3.77
CA LEU A 120 -1.65 10.88 -3.15
C LEU A 120 -0.93 9.85 -4.04
N GLN A 121 -1.18 9.85 -5.34
CA GLN A 121 -0.49 8.97 -6.29
C GLN A 121 1.02 9.23 -6.29
N LEU A 122 1.43 10.49 -6.38
CA LEU A 122 2.85 10.87 -6.38
C LEU A 122 3.53 10.44 -5.08
N GLY A 123 2.89 10.69 -3.94
CA GLY A 123 3.39 10.24 -2.63
C GLY A 123 3.48 8.72 -2.53
N ALA A 124 2.45 7.99 -2.98
CA ALA A 124 2.45 6.53 -2.95
C ALA A 124 3.52 5.91 -3.86
N VAL A 125 3.75 6.48 -5.05
CA VAL A 125 4.83 6.05 -5.96
C VAL A 125 6.19 6.35 -5.35
N ALA A 126 6.41 7.56 -4.84
CA ALA A 126 7.67 7.92 -4.18
C ALA A 126 7.97 7.01 -2.99
N GLY A 127 6.96 6.74 -2.15
CA GLY A 127 7.06 5.78 -1.05
C GLY A 127 7.38 4.37 -1.52
N THR A 128 6.74 3.90 -2.59
CA THR A 128 6.99 2.57 -3.16
C THR A 128 8.40 2.43 -3.71
N VAL A 129 8.91 3.44 -4.41
CA VAL A 129 10.29 3.45 -4.92
C VAL A 129 11.28 3.43 -3.75
N PHE A 130 11.06 4.26 -2.73
CA PHE A 130 11.93 4.31 -1.56
C PHE A 130 11.93 2.99 -0.77
N VAL A 131 10.75 2.44 -0.51
CA VAL A 131 10.59 1.17 0.19
C VAL A 131 11.13 -0.01 -0.63
N GLY A 132 10.94 -0.01 -1.95
CA GLY A 132 11.50 -1.01 -2.85
C GLY A 132 13.03 -0.99 -2.86
N TRP A 133 13.64 0.21 -2.84
CA TRP A 133 15.09 0.33 -2.67
C TRP A 133 15.56 -0.21 -1.31
N LEU A 134 14.88 0.14 -0.21
CA LEU A 134 15.20 -0.40 1.12
C LEU A 134 15.05 -1.93 1.19
N MET A 135 14.04 -2.48 0.53
CA MET A 135 13.85 -3.94 0.42
C MET A 135 15.05 -4.59 -0.28
N VAL A 136 15.51 -4.04 -1.40
CA VAL A 136 16.71 -4.53 -2.10
C VAL A 136 17.93 -4.44 -1.17
N GLN A 137 18.14 -3.31 -0.49
CA GLN A 137 19.25 -3.16 0.47
C GLN A 137 19.20 -4.22 1.58
N SER A 138 18.01 -4.50 2.11
CA SER A 138 17.79 -5.54 3.13
C SER A 138 18.19 -6.94 2.63
N LEU A 139 17.80 -7.26 1.38
CA LEU A 139 17.96 -8.59 0.80
C LEU A 139 19.35 -8.87 0.21
N THR A 140 20.05 -7.84 -0.30
CA THR A 140 21.31 -8.03 -1.05
C THR A 140 22.54 -7.43 -0.39
N VAL A 141 22.38 -6.53 0.57
CA VAL A 141 23.49 -5.83 1.23
C VAL A 141 23.52 -6.16 2.73
N ILE A 142 22.43 -5.91 3.43
CA ILE A 142 22.35 -6.04 4.89
C ILE A 142 22.19 -7.51 5.31
N HIS A 143 21.57 -8.33 4.46
CA HIS A 143 21.30 -9.75 4.73
C HIS A 143 20.52 -9.96 6.05
N ALA A 144 19.48 -9.15 6.26
CA ALA A 144 18.64 -9.22 7.45
C ALA A 144 17.17 -9.00 7.11
N LEU A 145 16.29 -9.68 7.83
CA LEU A 145 14.84 -9.66 7.63
C LEU A 145 14.13 -9.08 8.86
N CYS A 146 13.41 -7.97 8.67
CA CYS A 146 12.66 -7.31 9.73
C CYS A 146 11.14 -7.47 9.50
N PRO A 147 10.40 -8.14 10.42
CA PRO A 147 8.95 -8.30 10.31
C PRO A 147 8.17 -7.00 10.16
N TYR A 148 8.57 -5.94 10.89
CA TYR A 148 7.91 -4.63 10.76
C TYR A 148 8.20 -3.96 9.41
N CYS A 149 9.41 -4.10 8.87
CA CYS A 149 9.73 -3.61 7.53
C CYS A 149 8.89 -4.35 6.48
N MET A 150 8.75 -5.68 6.58
CA MET A 150 7.91 -6.46 5.67
C MET A 150 6.44 -6.03 5.72
N ALA A 151 5.91 -5.71 6.90
CA ALA A 151 4.58 -5.13 7.03
C ALA A 151 4.46 -3.77 6.31
N VAL A 152 5.48 -2.92 6.43
CA VAL A 152 5.56 -1.65 5.68
C VAL A 152 5.62 -1.91 4.17
N TRP A 153 6.38 -2.91 3.70
CA TRP A 153 6.45 -3.27 2.27
C TRP A 153 5.07 -3.64 1.72
N ALA A 154 4.35 -4.51 2.44
CA ALA A 154 2.99 -4.92 2.09
C ALA A 154 2.02 -3.74 2.08
N ALA A 155 2.04 -2.91 3.12
CA ALA A 155 1.17 -1.74 3.23
C ALA A 155 1.42 -0.71 2.12
N THR A 156 2.69 -0.40 1.82
CA THR A 156 3.06 0.53 0.76
C THR A 156 2.59 0.04 -0.61
N PHE A 157 2.80 -1.24 -0.93
CA PHE A 157 2.38 -1.78 -2.21
C PHE A 157 0.85 -1.83 -2.36
N ALA A 158 0.14 -2.26 -1.30
CA ALA A 158 -1.32 -2.24 -1.31
C ALA A 158 -1.86 -0.82 -1.53
N THR A 159 -1.23 0.18 -0.89
CA THR A 159 -1.58 1.59 -1.05
C THR A 159 -1.40 2.04 -2.50
N VAL A 160 -0.20 1.92 -3.08
CA VAL A 160 0.04 2.40 -4.44
C VAL A 160 -0.83 1.68 -5.47
N TRP A 161 -1.07 0.38 -5.28
CA TRP A 161 -1.90 -0.41 -6.18
C TRP A 161 -3.34 0.10 -6.21
N TYR A 162 -3.98 0.25 -5.05
CA TYR A 162 -5.38 0.68 -4.98
C TYR A 162 -5.57 2.17 -5.30
N VAL A 163 -4.60 3.04 -4.98
CA VAL A 163 -4.63 4.43 -5.44
C VAL A 163 -4.52 4.50 -6.96
N THR A 164 -3.66 3.67 -7.56
CA THR A 164 -3.51 3.61 -9.02
C THR A 164 -4.80 3.12 -9.69
N LEU A 165 -5.43 2.07 -9.16
CA LEU A 165 -6.70 1.58 -9.66
C LEU A 165 -7.82 2.63 -9.54
N ASP A 166 -7.92 3.33 -8.40
CA ASP A 166 -8.91 4.41 -8.23
C ASP A 166 -8.69 5.54 -9.26
N ASN A 167 -7.44 5.95 -9.46
CA ASN A 167 -7.10 6.97 -10.45
C ASN A 167 -7.39 6.52 -11.89
N LEU A 168 -7.04 5.28 -12.25
CA LEU A 168 -7.31 4.72 -13.58
C LEU A 168 -8.81 4.58 -13.83
N GLY A 169 -9.60 4.18 -12.83
CA GLY A 169 -11.05 4.12 -12.91
C GLY A 169 -11.69 5.49 -13.21
N ARG A 170 -11.18 6.57 -12.60
CA ARG A 170 -11.67 7.94 -12.82
C ARG A 170 -11.42 8.47 -14.23
N VAL A 171 -10.40 7.99 -14.92
CA VAL A 171 -10.04 8.44 -16.27
C VAL A 171 -10.36 7.41 -17.36
N ARG A 172 -10.91 6.25 -17.00
CA ARG A 172 -11.13 5.10 -17.91
C ARG A 172 -11.83 5.49 -19.20
N ASP A 173 -12.89 6.28 -19.11
CA ASP A 173 -13.71 6.64 -20.28
C ASP A 173 -13.01 7.62 -21.23
N ARG A 174 -11.85 8.17 -20.82
CA ARG A 174 -10.98 9.02 -21.64
C ARG A 174 -9.80 8.24 -22.24
N LEU A 175 -9.63 6.97 -21.91
CA LEU A 175 -8.52 6.15 -22.37
C LEU A 175 -8.83 5.48 -23.72
N PRO A 176 -7.80 5.20 -24.55
CA PRO A 176 -7.97 4.40 -25.76
C PRO A 176 -8.45 2.98 -25.42
N ALA A 177 -9.22 2.36 -26.32
CA ALA A 177 -9.93 1.08 -26.06
C ALA A 177 -9.06 -0.05 -25.49
N ARG A 178 -7.80 -0.18 -25.95
CA ARG A 178 -6.85 -1.17 -25.42
C ARG A 178 -6.49 -0.90 -23.95
N ALA A 179 -6.28 0.37 -23.59
CA ALA A 179 -5.96 0.76 -22.23
C ALA A 179 -7.18 0.63 -21.31
N ALA A 180 -8.37 0.99 -21.79
CA ALA A 180 -9.62 0.78 -21.06
C ALA A 180 -9.87 -0.71 -20.76
N GLY A 181 -9.60 -1.59 -21.73
CA GLY A 181 -9.69 -3.05 -21.54
C GLY A 181 -8.69 -3.59 -20.50
N ALA A 182 -7.45 -3.08 -20.51
CA ALA A 182 -6.45 -3.45 -19.50
C ALA A 182 -6.84 -2.98 -18.09
N VAL A 183 -7.40 -1.77 -17.96
CA VAL A 183 -7.91 -1.23 -16.70
C VAL A 183 -9.04 -2.09 -16.16
N GLU A 184 -9.99 -2.51 -17.00
CA GLU A 184 -11.09 -3.39 -16.59
C GLU A 184 -10.59 -4.75 -16.07
N VAL A 185 -9.62 -5.36 -16.76
CA VAL A 185 -8.98 -6.60 -16.31
C VAL A 185 -8.26 -6.41 -14.97
N ALA A 186 -7.57 -5.28 -14.79
CA ALA A 186 -6.90 -4.96 -13.55
C ALA A 186 -7.87 -4.73 -12.38
N HIS A 187 -9.02 -4.08 -12.61
CA HIS A 187 -10.08 -3.93 -11.61
C HIS A 187 -10.70 -5.29 -11.24
N ARG A 188 -11.00 -6.13 -12.24
CA ARG A 188 -11.59 -7.46 -12.00
C ARG A 188 -10.65 -8.38 -11.22
N ASN A 189 -9.35 -8.33 -11.50
CA ASN A 189 -8.33 -9.19 -10.89
C ASN A 189 -7.53 -8.48 -9.77
N HIS A 190 -8.01 -7.34 -9.28
CA HIS A 190 -7.30 -6.47 -8.34
C HIS A 190 -6.76 -7.21 -7.10
N SER A 191 -7.53 -8.13 -6.52
CA SER A 191 -7.17 -8.92 -5.35
C SER A 191 -6.14 -10.00 -5.69
N ALA A 192 -6.28 -10.67 -6.82
CA ALA A 192 -5.32 -11.67 -7.29
C ALA A 192 -3.95 -11.05 -7.62
N LEU A 193 -3.93 -9.84 -8.19
CA LEU A 193 -2.70 -9.11 -8.47
C LEU A 193 -1.98 -8.68 -7.19
N LEU A 194 -2.73 -8.17 -6.21
CA LEU A 194 -2.16 -7.88 -4.89
C LEU A 194 -1.63 -9.14 -4.19
N ALA A 195 -2.43 -10.22 -4.19
CA ALA A 195 -2.03 -11.49 -3.59
C ALA A 195 -0.80 -12.09 -4.29
N GLY A 196 -0.73 -12.01 -5.61
CA GLY A 196 0.42 -12.46 -6.39
C GLY A 196 1.69 -11.70 -6.04
N TRP A 197 1.61 -10.37 -5.85
CA TRP A 197 2.75 -9.58 -5.40
C TRP A 197 3.16 -9.93 -3.96
N LEU A 198 2.21 -10.10 -3.05
CA LEU A 198 2.50 -10.52 -1.66
C LEU A 198 3.15 -11.90 -1.62
N ALA A 199 2.67 -12.83 -2.46
CA ALA A 199 3.25 -14.16 -2.61
C ALA A 199 4.67 -14.08 -3.17
N LEU A 200 4.92 -13.24 -4.18
CA LEU A 200 6.26 -13.01 -4.71
C LEU A 200 7.21 -12.51 -3.63
N VAL A 201 6.81 -11.50 -2.86
CA VAL A 201 7.64 -10.96 -1.76
C VAL A 201 7.86 -12.02 -0.68
N ALA A 202 6.84 -12.78 -0.31
CA ALA A 202 6.98 -13.88 0.66
C ALA A 202 7.97 -14.94 0.17
N VAL A 203 7.91 -15.32 -1.11
CA VAL A 203 8.87 -16.27 -1.73
C VAL A 203 10.29 -15.69 -1.69
N LEU A 204 10.48 -14.41 -2.04
CA LEU A 204 11.79 -13.76 -1.96
C LEU A 204 12.34 -13.73 -0.52
N VAL A 205 11.50 -13.43 0.46
CA VAL A 205 11.84 -13.43 1.89
C VAL A 205 12.21 -14.84 2.35
N ILE A 206 11.45 -15.87 1.96
CA ILE A 206 11.76 -17.26 2.30
C ILE A 206 13.11 -17.65 1.70
N ILE A 207 13.32 -17.42 0.40
CA ILE A 207 14.58 -17.73 -0.29
C ILE A 207 15.77 -17.03 0.40
N ALA A 208 15.60 -15.75 0.74
CA ALA A 208 16.61 -15.00 1.46
C ALA A 208 16.88 -15.58 2.86
N ALA A 209 15.83 -15.95 3.59
CA ALA A 209 15.96 -16.56 4.91
C ALA A 209 16.72 -17.89 4.90
N TRP A 210 16.66 -18.67 3.81
CA TRP A 210 17.46 -19.90 3.64
C TRP A 210 18.91 -19.65 3.23
N ARG A 211 19.21 -18.47 2.69
CA ARG A 211 20.55 -18.12 2.18
C ARG A 211 21.43 -17.41 3.19
N PHE A 212 20.84 -16.74 4.18
CA PHE A 212 21.53 -16.05 5.27
C PHE A 212 21.91 -17.04 6.37
#